data_AF-A0A3N5MNQ5-F1
#
_entry.id   AF-A0A3N5MNQ5-F1
#
_cell.length_a   1.000
_cell.length_b   1.000
_cell.length_c   1.000
_cell.angle_alpha   90.00
_cell.angle_beta   90.00
_cell.angle_gamma   90.00
#
_symmetry.space_group_name_H-M   'P 1'
#
loop_
_entity.id
_entity.type
_entity.pdbx_description
1 polymer ?
#
loop_
_entity_poly.entity_id
_entity_poly.type
_entity_poly.pdbx_seq_one_letter_code
_entity_poly.pdbx_strand_id
1 'polypeptide(L)'
;MALDDAVEQLSSDKEERNKWIGVYIGLLAVLLAICGVGGGNATKDSTRANIEASNTWAFFQAKNMRRTAIQLAANELELSLAAQAGLSTDVRKQFEDKIKDYRTQVQLLTTDPVRKEGLDELFARAKALEVERDVALRKDPYFDWSQALLQIGIVLASVHLIIGNITLLGLSGALSLLGVFLMLNGFTLATSLPFLG
;
A
#
# COMPACT_ATOMS: atom_id res chain seq x y z
N MET A 1 26.68 21.26 -57.09
CA MET A 1 25.24 21.01 -57.36
C MET A 1 24.82 19.65 -56.83
N ALA A 2 25.00 18.52 -57.53
CA ALA A 2 24.52 17.21 -57.00
C ALA A 2 25.09 16.75 -55.64
N LEU A 3 26.34 17.13 -55.30
CA LEU A 3 26.93 16.83 -53.98
C LEU A 3 26.44 17.78 -52.88
N ASP A 4 26.22 19.06 -53.21
CA ASP A 4 25.69 20.05 -52.25
C ASP A 4 24.23 19.73 -51.91
N ASP A 5 23.44 19.36 -52.92
CA ASP A 5 22.04 18.93 -52.77
C ASP A 5 21.94 17.68 -51.87
N ALA A 6 22.86 16.72 -52.02
CA ALA A 6 22.91 15.51 -51.20
C ALA A 6 23.32 15.82 -49.75
N VAL A 7 24.27 16.73 -49.53
CA VAL A 7 24.67 17.17 -48.19
C VAL A 7 23.55 17.94 -47.50
N GLU A 8 22.85 18.80 -48.23
CA GLU A 8 21.70 19.56 -47.73
C GLU A 8 20.56 18.62 -47.33
N GLN A 9 20.22 17.63 -48.16
CA GLN A 9 19.25 16.59 -47.83
C GLN A 9 19.65 15.79 -46.57
N LEU A 10 20.90 15.32 -46.48
CA LEU A 10 21.39 14.58 -45.32
C LEU A 10 21.38 15.42 -44.03
N SER A 11 21.64 16.73 -44.12
CA SER A 11 21.52 17.64 -42.97
C SER A 11 20.07 17.85 -42.55
N SER A 12 19.15 17.98 -43.51
CA SER A 12 17.71 18.14 -43.27
C SER A 12 17.13 16.91 -42.57
N ASP A 13 17.42 15.71 -43.06
CA ASP A 13 16.98 14.44 -42.46
C ASP A 13 17.50 14.26 -41.03
N LYS A 14 18.71 14.73 -40.74
CA LYS A 14 19.30 14.70 -39.40
C LYS A 14 18.60 15.67 -38.45
N GLU A 15 18.28 16.88 -38.92
CA GLU A 15 17.52 17.85 -38.13
C GLU A 15 16.10 17.36 -37.84
N GLU A 16 15.41 16.77 -38.82
CA GLU A 16 14.08 16.22 -38.64
C GLU A 16 14.08 15.08 -37.62
N ARG A 17 15.02 14.13 -37.74
CA ARG A 17 15.17 13.03 -36.77
C ARG A 17 15.42 13.56 -35.35
N ASN A 18 16.27 14.57 -35.20
CA ASN A 18 16.55 15.17 -33.89
C ASN A 18 15.30 15.83 -33.27
N LYS A 19 14.46 16.48 -34.07
CA LYS A 19 13.17 17.03 -33.60
C LYS A 19 12.26 15.93 -33.06
N TRP A 20 12.13 14.81 -33.77
CA TRP A 20 11.33 13.67 -33.33
C TRP A 20 11.89 12.98 -32.07
N ILE A 21 13.21 12.91 -31.92
CA ILE A 21 13.84 12.43 -30.68
C ILE A 21 13.54 13.37 -29.51
N GLY A 22 13.50 14.69 -29.74
CA GLY A 22 13.06 15.67 -28.74
C GLY A 22 11.61 15.44 -28.29
N VAL A 23 10.70 15.17 -29.25
CA VAL A 23 9.30 14.81 -28.95
C VAL A 23 9.23 13.52 -28.14
N TYR A 24 10.02 12.50 -28.51
CA TYR A 24 10.12 11.24 -27.78
C TYR A 24 10.56 11.46 -26.32
N ILE A 25 11.61 12.26 -26.07
CA ILE A 25 12.06 12.61 -24.72
C ILE A 25 10.94 13.31 -23.93
N GLY A 26 10.24 14.25 -24.57
CA GLY A 26 9.10 14.93 -23.95
C GLY A 26 7.99 13.97 -23.53
N LEU A 27 7.66 13.00 -24.39
CA LEU A 27 6.69 11.94 -24.08
C LEU A 27 7.14 11.09 -22.88
N LEU A 28 8.40 10.66 -22.87
CA LEU A 28 8.95 9.91 -21.73
C LEU A 28 8.89 10.70 -20.43
N ALA A 29 9.15 12.02 -20.47
CA ALA A 29 9.05 12.87 -19.30
C ALA A 29 7.62 12.97 -18.75
N VAL A 30 6.62 13.00 -19.62
CA VAL A 30 5.20 12.94 -19.21
C VAL A 30 4.88 11.60 -18.55
N LEU A 31 5.32 10.49 -19.14
CA LEU A 31 5.14 9.16 -18.56
C LEU A 31 5.86 9.01 -17.21
N LEU A 32 7.06 9.57 -17.08
CA LEU A 32 7.81 9.63 -15.83
C LEU A 32 7.03 10.39 -14.74
N ALA A 33 6.42 11.52 -15.09
CA ALA A 33 5.59 12.29 -14.16
C ALA A 33 4.37 11.49 -13.70
N ILE A 34 3.69 10.78 -14.61
CA ILE A 34 2.56 9.89 -14.27
C ILE A 34 3.02 8.76 -13.35
N CYS A 35 4.17 8.14 -13.65
CA CYS A 35 4.78 7.11 -12.81
C CYS A 35 5.06 7.63 -11.40
N GLY A 36 5.62 8.83 -11.27
CA GLY A 36 5.90 9.46 -9.98
C GLY A 36 4.64 9.74 -9.15
N VAL A 37 3.54 10.17 -9.80
CA VAL A 37 2.23 10.31 -9.13
C VAL A 37 1.69 8.96 -8.69
N GLY A 38 1.82 7.92 -9.52
CA GLY A 38 1.42 6.55 -9.20
C GLY A 38 2.15 5.98 -7.98
N GLY A 39 3.49 6.06 -7.99
CA GLY A 39 4.34 5.63 -6.87
C GLY A 39 4.05 6.41 -5.60
N GLY A 40 3.99 7.75 -5.68
CA GLY A 40 3.69 8.60 -4.53
C GLY A 40 2.32 8.31 -3.91
N ASN A 41 1.32 7.91 -4.70
CA ASN A 41 0.02 7.48 -4.17
C ASN A 41 0.11 6.10 -3.52
N ALA A 42 0.82 5.13 -4.12
CA ALA A 42 1.03 3.81 -3.52
C ALA A 42 1.71 3.91 -2.14
N THR A 43 2.74 4.74 -2.00
CA THR A 43 3.41 4.98 -0.72
C THR A 43 2.46 5.62 0.31
N LYS A 44 1.66 6.61 -0.10
CA LYS A 44 0.66 7.26 0.78
C LYS A 44 -0.42 6.28 1.24
N ASP A 45 -0.96 5.47 0.33
CA ASP A 45 -2.00 4.49 0.63
C ASP A 45 -1.47 3.42 1.58
N SER A 46 -0.26 2.90 1.32
CA SER A 46 0.42 1.96 2.22
C SER A 46 0.62 2.56 3.61
N THR A 47 1.11 3.79 3.69
CA THR A 47 1.35 4.48 4.97
C THR A 47 0.05 4.72 5.72
N ARG A 48 -0.99 5.18 5.02
CA ARG A 48 -2.33 5.42 5.59
C ARG A 48 -2.91 4.13 6.15
N ALA A 49 -2.93 3.06 5.36
CA ALA A 49 -3.46 1.76 5.76
C ALA A 49 -2.64 1.14 6.91
N ASN A 50 -1.31 1.31 6.91
CA ASN A 50 -0.45 0.86 8.00
C ASN A 50 -0.75 1.60 9.33
N ILE A 51 -0.90 2.93 9.28
CA ILE A 51 -1.26 3.75 10.45
C ILE A 51 -2.63 3.32 10.98
N GLU A 52 -3.62 3.17 10.10
CA GLU A 52 -4.97 2.77 10.51
C GLU A 52 -5.02 1.35 11.08
N ALA A 53 -4.29 0.40 10.47
CA ALA A 53 -4.16 -0.96 10.98
C ALA A 53 -3.50 -0.96 12.37
N SER A 54 -2.41 -0.20 12.54
CA SER A 54 -1.69 -0.09 13.81
C SER A 54 -2.57 0.50 14.91
N ASN A 55 -3.31 1.57 14.61
CA ASN A 55 -4.27 2.16 15.54
C ASN A 55 -5.40 1.19 15.90
N THR A 56 -5.92 0.45 14.92
CA THR A 56 -6.98 -0.55 15.14
C THR A 56 -6.49 -1.70 16.02
N TRP A 57 -5.26 -2.19 15.78
CA TRP A 57 -4.65 -3.21 16.64
C TRP A 57 -4.37 -2.72 18.05
N ALA A 58 -3.94 -1.46 18.22
CA ALA A 58 -3.78 -0.87 19.54
C ALA A 58 -5.10 -0.80 20.30
N PHE A 59 -6.19 -0.39 19.62
CA PHE A 59 -7.52 -0.34 20.21
C PHE A 59 -8.08 -1.74 20.53
N PHE A 60 -7.88 -2.72 19.65
CA PHE A 60 -8.20 -4.12 19.90
C PHE A 60 -7.47 -4.64 21.14
N GLN A 61 -6.16 -4.41 21.25
CA GLN A 61 -5.38 -4.84 22.41
C GLN A 61 -5.87 -4.19 23.71
N ALA A 62 -6.15 -2.89 23.69
CA ALA A 62 -6.69 -2.18 24.84
C ALA A 62 -8.05 -2.75 25.30
N LYS A 63 -8.97 -2.99 24.36
CA LYS A 63 -10.27 -3.62 24.66
C LYS A 63 -10.13 -5.06 25.13
N ASN A 64 -9.19 -5.82 24.57
CA ASN A 64 -8.95 -7.20 24.97
C ASN A 64 -8.43 -7.26 26.40
N MET A 65 -7.49 -6.37 26.78
CA MET A 65 -7.04 -6.24 28.17
C MET A 65 -8.19 -5.89 29.11
N ARG A 66 -9.05 -4.92 28.74
CA ARG A 66 -10.24 -4.57 29.53
C ARG A 66 -11.20 -5.75 29.69
N ARG A 67 -11.45 -6.51 28.61
CA ARG A 67 -12.29 -7.71 28.65
C ARG A 67 -11.70 -8.76 29.60
N THR A 68 -10.41 -9.04 29.48
CA THR A 68 -9.71 -10.00 30.35
C THR A 68 -9.80 -9.58 31.82
N ALA A 69 -9.64 -8.29 32.14
CA ALA A 69 -9.77 -7.79 33.51
C ALA A 69 -11.19 -7.98 34.07
N ILE A 70 -12.24 -7.65 33.29
CA ILE A 70 -13.64 -7.85 33.72
C ILE A 70 -13.97 -9.34 33.84
N GLN A 71 -13.46 -10.17 32.93
CA GLN A 71 -13.65 -11.61 32.98
C GLN A 71 -12.97 -12.23 34.21
N LEU A 72 -11.76 -11.77 34.57
CA LEU A 72 -11.07 -12.19 35.78
C LEU A 72 -11.88 -11.81 37.04
N ALA A 73 -12.40 -10.58 37.10
CA ALA A 73 -13.25 -10.14 38.21
C ALA A 73 -14.55 -10.95 38.32
N ALA A 74 -15.19 -11.31 37.21
CA ALA A 74 -16.36 -12.19 37.21
C ALA A 74 -16.02 -13.59 37.75
N ASN A 75 -14.90 -14.17 37.30
CA ASN A 75 -14.45 -15.49 37.77
C ASN A 75 -14.12 -15.48 39.28
N GLU A 76 -13.51 -14.39 39.79
CA GLU A 76 -13.21 -14.23 41.21
C GLU A 76 -14.49 -14.15 42.08
N LEU A 77 -15.51 -13.41 41.61
CA LEU A 77 -16.81 -13.35 42.27
C LEU A 77 -17.53 -14.71 42.26
N GLU A 78 -17.47 -15.46 41.15
CA GLU A 78 -18.03 -16.80 41.03
C GLU A 78 -17.35 -17.78 42.01
N LEU A 79 -16.01 -17.76 42.09
CA LEU A 79 -15.26 -18.58 43.04
C LEU A 79 -15.57 -18.20 44.49
N SER A 80 -15.66 -16.90 44.79
CA SER A 80 -16.00 -16.40 46.12
C SER A 80 -17.40 -16.83 46.55
N LEU A 81 -18.37 -16.78 45.63
CA LEU A 81 -19.73 -17.24 45.88
C LEU A 81 -19.79 -18.75 46.15
N ALA A 82 -19.00 -19.54 45.42
CA ALA A 82 -18.92 -21.00 45.60
C ALA A 82 -18.22 -21.41 46.91
N ALA A 83 -17.25 -20.63 47.38
CA ALA A 83 -16.48 -20.93 48.58
C ALA A 83 -17.21 -20.58 49.89
N GLN A 84 -18.21 -19.68 49.86
CA GLN A 84 -18.92 -19.21 51.06
C GLN A 84 -20.19 -20.02 51.32
N ALA A 85 -20.20 -20.78 52.42
CA ALA A 85 -21.40 -21.43 52.94
C ALA A 85 -22.20 -20.48 53.85
N GLY A 86 -23.54 -20.62 53.85
CA GLY A 86 -24.41 -19.90 54.81
C GLY A 86 -24.68 -18.42 54.49
N LEU A 87 -24.41 -17.96 53.27
CA LEU A 87 -24.77 -16.61 52.82
C LEU A 87 -26.28 -16.33 52.93
N SER A 88 -26.64 -15.11 53.34
CA SER A 88 -28.02 -14.65 53.27
C SER A 88 -28.48 -14.52 51.81
N THR A 89 -29.79 -14.62 51.58
CA THR A 89 -30.40 -14.54 50.25
C THR A 89 -30.09 -13.21 49.54
N ASP A 90 -30.05 -12.11 50.29
CA ASP A 90 -29.76 -10.78 49.74
C ASP A 90 -28.31 -10.65 49.26
N VAL A 91 -27.35 -11.15 50.05
CA VAL A 91 -25.92 -11.11 49.67
C VAL A 91 -25.67 -12.00 48.47
N ARG A 92 -26.24 -13.21 48.44
CA ARG A 92 -26.15 -14.11 47.27
C ARG A 92 -26.65 -13.42 46.00
N LYS A 93 -27.80 -12.74 46.07
CA LYS A 93 -28.37 -12.02 44.93
C LYS A 93 -27.45 -10.89 44.43
N GLN A 94 -26.80 -10.15 45.33
CA GLN A 94 -25.84 -9.10 44.94
C GLN A 94 -24.64 -9.66 44.15
N PHE A 95 -24.11 -10.82 44.54
CA PHE A 95 -23.06 -11.51 43.78
C PHE A 95 -23.56 -11.90 42.39
N GLU A 96 -24.72 -12.56 42.31
CA GLU A 96 -25.31 -13.02 41.05
C GLU A 96 -25.57 -11.84 40.09
N ASP A 97 -26.15 -10.75 40.58
CA ASP A 97 -26.40 -9.54 39.79
C ASP A 97 -25.09 -8.93 39.27
N LYS A 98 -24.04 -8.88 40.10
CA LYS A 98 -22.74 -8.33 39.69
C LYS A 98 -22.00 -9.20 38.69
N ILE A 99 -22.04 -10.52 38.87
CA ILE A 99 -21.51 -11.50 37.91
C ILE A 99 -22.22 -11.32 36.57
N LYS A 100 -23.55 -11.24 36.57
CA LYS A 100 -24.35 -11.04 35.35
C LYS A 100 -24.02 -9.74 34.62
N ASP A 101 -23.84 -8.64 35.35
CA ASP A 101 -23.40 -7.35 34.80
C ASP A 101 -22.03 -7.48 34.11
N TYR A 102 -21.04 -8.08 34.78
CA TYR A 102 -19.71 -8.30 34.20
C TYR A 102 -19.73 -9.23 32.97
N ARG A 103 -20.51 -10.31 33.00
CA ARG A 103 -20.68 -11.20 31.86
C ARG A 103 -21.31 -10.46 30.66
N THR A 104 -22.28 -9.59 30.92
CA THR A 104 -22.89 -8.73 29.88
C THR A 104 -21.86 -7.77 29.28
N GLN A 105 -21.03 -7.13 30.11
CA GLN A 105 -19.96 -6.24 29.63
C GLN A 105 -18.90 -6.99 28.81
N VAL A 106 -18.52 -8.21 29.20
CA VAL A 106 -17.60 -9.07 28.42
C VAL A 106 -18.18 -9.39 27.05
N GLN A 107 -19.49 -9.65 26.98
CA GLN A 107 -20.16 -9.95 25.71
C GLN A 107 -20.21 -8.73 24.79
N LEU A 108 -20.54 -7.55 25.34
CA LEU A 108 -20.50 -6.27 24.59
C LEU A 108 -19.10 -5.90 24.10
N LEU A 109 -18.05 -6.24 24.86
CA LEU A 109 -16.66 -6.04 24.41
C LEU A 109 -16.25 -7.05 23.34
N THR A 110 -16.85 -8.23 23.34
CA THR A 110 -16.52 -9.28 22.35
C THR A 110 -17.14 -8.95 20.99
N THR A 111 -18.42 -8.58 20.97
CA THR A 111 -19.11 -8.16 19.74
C THR A 111 -19.98 -6.93 20.01
N ASP A 112 -19.84 -5.92 19.15
CA ASP A 112 -20.74 -4.76 19.07
C ASP A 112 -21.02 -4.48 17.59
N PRO A 113 -22.04 -5.14 16.99
CA PRO A 113 -22.34 -4.99 15.57
C PRO A 113 -22.84 -3.59 15.19
N VAL A 114 -23.39 -2.85 16.16
CA VAL A 114 -23.96 -1.51 15.94
C VAL A 114 -22.84 -0.49 15.81
N ARG A 115 -21.88 -0.50 16.73
CA ARG A 115 -20.74 0.42 16.68
C ARG A 115 -19.57 -0.10 15.84
N LYS A 116 -19.55 -1.41 15.55
CA LYS A 116 -18.43 -2.13 14.92
C LYS A 116 -17.12 -2.00 15.69
N GLU A 117 -17.23 -1.99 17.02
CA GLU A 117 -16.08 -1.83 17.90
C GLU A 117 -15.90 -2.98 18.90
N GLY A 118 -16.63 -4.08 18.74
CA GLY A 118 -16.30 -5.30 19.47
C GLY A 118 -14.99 -5.89 18.96
N LEU A 119 -14.39 -6.77 19.75
CA LEU A 119 -13.11 -7.39 19.40
C LEU A 119 -13.19 -8.16 18.07
N ASP A 120 -14.30 -8.83 17.79
CA ASP A 120 -14.48 -9.58 16.55
C ASP A 120 -14.52 -8.64 15.33
N GLU A 121 -15.24 -7.53 15.43
CA GLU A 121 -15.32 -6.54 14.35
C GLU A 121 -13.99 -5.77 14.16
N LEU A 122 -13.30 -5.44 15.25
CA LEU A 122 -12.00 -4.79 15.22
C LEU A 122 -10.92 -5.68 14.61
N PHE A 123 -10.94 -6.98 14.92
CA PHE A 123 -10.02 -7.94 14.32
C PHE A 123 -10.23 -8.04 12.80
N ALA A 124 -11.48 -8.18 12.36
CA ALA A 124 -11.82 -8.22 10.94
C ALA A 124 -11.39 -6.93 10.21
N ARG A 125 -11.65 -5.77 10.82
CA ARG A 125 -11.22 -4.47 10.28
C ARG A 125 -9.70 -4.37 10.19
N ALA A 126 -8.97 -4.74 11.23
CA ALA A 126 -7.51 -4.68 11.23
C ALA A 126 -6.92 -5.56 10.13
N LYS A 127 -7.46 -6.77 9.92
CA LYS A 127 -7.05 -7.65 8.82
C LYS A 127 -7.36 -7.08 7.44
N ALA A 128 -8.52 -6.45 7.26
CA ALA A 128 -8.84 -5.80 5.99
C ALA A 128 -7.85 -4.66 5.67
N LEU A 129 -7.47 -3.86 6.69
CA LEU A 129 -6.48 -2.79 6.53
C LEU A 129 -5.06 -3.33 6.24
N GLU A 130 -4.68 -4.47 6.83
CA GLU A 130 -3.43 -5.14 6.47
C GLU A 130 -3.41 -5.56 5.00
N VAL A 131 -4.51 -6.11 4.49
CA VAL A 131 -4.62 -6.48 3.07
C VAL A 131 -4.52 -5.24 2.17
N GLU A 132 -5.18 -4.14 2.53
CA GLU A 132 -5.08 -2.87 1.78
C GLU A 132 -3.63 -2.35 1.75
N ARG A 133 -2.97 -2.35 2.90
CA ARG A 133 -1.54 -2.00 3.02
C ARG A 133 -0.69 -2.90 2.13
N ASP A 134 -0.88 -4.21 2.19
CA ASP A 134 -0.05 -5.17 1.44
C ASP A 134 -0.26 -5.07 -0.07
N VAL A 135 -1.47 -4.72 -0.51
CA VAL A 135 -1.74 -4.39 -1.92
C VAL A 135 -0.97 -3.14 -2.32
N ALA A 136 -1.01 -2.07 -1.52
CA ALA A 136 -0.29 -0.83 -1.82
C ALA A 136 1.24 -1.02 -1.82
N LEU A 137 1.78 -1.76 -0.84
CA LEU A 137 3.21 -2.10 -0.77
C LEU A 137 3.68 -2.90 -1.99
N ARG A 138 2.84 -3.79 -2.54
CA ARG A 138 3.19 -4.53 -3.76
C ARG A 138 3.28 -3.66 -5.00
N LYS A 139 2.64 -2.49 -5.03
CA LYS A 139 2.71 -1.57 -6.18
C LYS A 139 4.01 -0.77 -6.21
N ASP A 140 4.56 -0.47 -5.04
CA ASP A 140 5.67 0.46 -4.82
C ASP A 140 6.92 0.10 -5.66
N PRO A 141 7.42 -1.16 -5.66
CA PRO A 141 8.63 -1.50 -6.42
C PRO A 141 8.44 -1.37 -7.95
N TYR A 142 7.23 -1.63 -8.47
CA TYR A 142 6.97 -1.48 -9.90
C TYR A 142 7.08 -0.03 -10.35
N PHE A 143 6.60 0.92 -9.54
CA PHE A 143 6.74 2.34 -9.83
C PHE A 143 8.19 2.81 -9.68
N ASP A 144 8.93 2.34 -8.68
CA ASP A 144 10.34 2.69 -8.50
C ASP A 144 11.20 2.26 -9.68
N TRP A 145 11.08 1.00 -10.11
CA TRP A 145 11.82 0.48 -11.25
C TRP A 145 11.38 1.11 -12.57
N SER A 146 10.07 1.34 -12.75
CA SER A 146 9.57 2.10 -13.89
C SER A 146 10.20 3.50 -13.96
N GLN A 147 10.21 4.22 -12.84
CA GLN A 147 10.77 5.56 -12.76
C GLN A 147 12.26 5.56 -13.11
N ALA A 148 13.03 4.61 -12.57
CA ALA A 148 14.45 4.46 -12.87
C ALA A 148 14.70 4.18 -14.35
N LEU A 149 13.97 3.23 -14.94
CA LEU A 149 14.14 2.86 -16.35
C LEU A 149 13.76 3.99 -17.31
N LEU A 150 12.67 4.71 -17.02
CA LEU A 150 12.26 5.88 -17.81
C LEU A 150 13.31 7.00 -17.73
N GLN A 151 13.86 7.29 -16.55
CA GLN A 151 14.94 8.27 -16.39
C GLN A 151 16.20 7.89 -17.16
N ILE A 152 16.64 6.63 -17.05
CA ILE A 152 17.80 6.13 -17.81
C ILE A 152 17.53 6.24 -19.31
N GLY A 153 16.33 5.87 -19.77
CA GLY A 153 15.92 6.00 -21.16
C GLY A 153 15.99 7.43 -21.68
N ILE A 154 15.50 8.40 -20.90
CA ILE A 154 15.58 9.84 -21.21
C ILE A 154 17.04 10.29 -21.33
N VAL A 155 17.91 9.90 -20.39
CA VAL A 155 19.33 10.25 -20.41
C VAL A 155 20.02 9.69 -21.65
N LEU A 156 19.79 8.42 -21.99
CA LEU A 156 20.39 7.79 -23.18
C LEU A 156 19.93 8.44 -24.49
N ALA A 157 18.66 8.81 -24.59
CA ALA A 157 18.13 9.55 -25.74
C ALA A 157 18.76 10.94 -25.86
N SER A 158 18.97 11.62 -24.73
CA SER A 158 19.62 12.92 -24.66
C SER A 158 21.09 12.83 -25.08
N VAL A 159 21.81 11.81 -24.63
CA VAL A 159 23.20 11.55 -25.05
C VAL A 159 23.28 11.20 -26.54
N HIS A 160 22.30 10.46 -27.08
CA HIS A 160 22.22 10.19 -28.52
C HIS A 160 22.14 11.48 -29.36
N LEU A 161 21.41 12.51 -28.92
CA LEU A 161 21.34 13.79 -29.64
C LEU A 161 22.72 14.48 -29.77
N ILE A 162 23.62 14.24 -28.82
CA ILE A 162 24.98 14.82 -28.80
C ILE A 162 25.94 13.97 -29.64
N ILE A 163 25.96 12.65 -29.41
CA ILE A 163 26.99 11.74 -29.95
C ILE A 163 26.56 11.14 -31.30
N GLY A 164 25.27 11.09 -31.60
CA GLY A 164 24.71 10.51 -32.83
C GLY A 164 24.74 8.98 -32.92
N ASN A 165 25.11 8.28 -31.84
CA ASN A 165 25.21 6.82 -31.85
C ASN A 165 23.83 6.16 -31.72
N ILE A 166 23.36 5.49 -32.77
CA ILE A 166 22.02 4.87 -32.83
C ILE A 166 21.81 3.74 -31.81
N THR A 167 22.87 3.08 -31.33
CA THR A 167 22.72 2.02 -30.32
C THR A 167 22.20 2.55 -28.99
N LEU A 168 22.57 3.79 -28.63
CA LEU A 168 22.06 4.48 -27.45
C LEU A 168 20.55 4.77 -27.58
N LEU A 169 20.09 5.12 -28.77
CA LEU A 169 18.66 5.32 -29.03
C LEU A 169 17.89 4.00 -28.95
N GLY A 170 18.45 2.91 -29.47
CA GLY A 170 17.87 1.57 -29.33
C GLY A 170 17.77 1.10 -27.87
N LEU A 171 18.83 1.30 -27.08
CA LEU A 171 18.83 0.96 -25.66
C LEU A 171 17.85 1.84 -24.86
N SER A 172 17.79 3.14 -25.17
CA SER A 172 16.79 4.05 -24.62
C SER A 172 15.37 3.50 -24.84
N GLY A 173 15.04 3.16 -26.10
CA GLY A 173 13.74 2.60 -26.45
C GLY A 173 13.40 1.32 -25.68
N ALA A 174 14.35 0.39 -25.59
CA ALA A 174 14.16 -0.87 -24.87
C ALA A 174 13.89 -0.66 -23.37
N LEU A 175 14.68 0.19 -22.70
CA LEU A 175 14.50 0.49 -21.28
C LEU A 175 13.21 1.27 -21.02
N SER A 176 12.87 2.24 -21.87
CA SER A 176 11.63 2.99 -21.76
C SER A 176 10.40 2.13 -21.95
N LEU A 177 10.40 1.19 -22.91
CA LEU A 177 9.31 0.23 -23.08
C LEU A 177 9.13 -0.66 -21.85
N LEU A 178 10.23 -1.16 -21.28
CA LEU A 178 10.18 -1.93 -20.03
C LEU A 178 9.66 -1.07 -18.87
N GLY A 179 10.10 0.18 -18.77
CA GLY A 179 9.61 1.14 -17.77
C GLY A 179 8.10 1.36 -17.89
N VAL A 180 7.58 1.62 -19.09
CA VAL A 180 6.13 1.76 -19.34
C VAL A 180 5.38 0.49 -18.97
N PHE A 181 5.91 -0.69 -19.30
CA PHE A 181 5.31 -1.95 -18.91
C PHE A 181 5.21 -2.09 -17.38
N LEU A 182 6.30 -1.80 -16.65
CA LEU A 182 6.31 -1.81 -15.19
C LEU A 182 5.37 -0.76 -14.60
N MET A 183 5.27 0.44 -15.19
CA MET A 183 4.32 1.47 -14.78
C MET A 183 2.87 0.96 -14.84
N LEU A 184 2.48 0.38 -15.97
CA LEU A 184 1.15 -0.20 -16.17
C LEU A 184 0.89 -1.35 -15.19
N ASN A 185 1.91 -2.17 -14.92
CA ASN A 185 1.83 -3.22 -13.92
C ASN A 185 1.71 -2.65 -12.49
N GLY A 186 2.34 -1.52 -12.17
CA GLY A 186 2.18 -0.85 -10.87
C GLY A 186 0.75 -0.38 -10.61
N PHE A 187 0.04 0.08 -11.67
CA PHE A 187 -1.38 0.45 -11.54
C PHE A 187 -2.31 -0.75 -11.39
N THR A 188 -2.04 -1.85 -12.11
CA THR A 188 -2.98 -2.98 -12.26
C THR A 188 -2.64 -4.20 -11.42
N LEU A 189 -1.37 -4.38 -11.05
CA LEU A 189 -0.81 -5.60 -10.47
C LEU A 189 -1.14 -6.87 -11.27
N ALA A 190 -1.23 -6.77 -12.60
CA ALA A 190 -1.65 -7.86 -13.47
C ALA A 190 -0.65 -9.02 -13.52
N THR A 191 0.64 -8.74 -13.32
CA THR A 191 1.72 -9.74 -13.34
C THR A 191 2.55 -9.65 -12.06
N SER A 192 2.86 -10.81 -11.49
CA SER A 192 3.78 -10.93 -10.35
C SER A 192 5.19 -11.26 -10.87
N LEU A 193 6.08 -10.28 -10.87
CA LEU A 193 7.48 -10.50 -11.21
C LEU A 193 8.24 -10.94 -9.95
N PRO A 194 8.84 -12.15 -9.93
CA PRO A 194 9.37 -12.78 -8.71
C PRO A 194 10.53 -12.02 -8.04
N PHE A 195 11.07 -10.98 -8.69
CA PHE A 195 12.17 -10.16 -8.18
C PHE A 195 11.74 -8.75 -7.74
N LEU A 196 10.47 -8.38 -7.96
CA LEU A 196 9.94 -7.03 -7.72
C LEU A 196 8.76 -7.00 -6.74
N GLY A 197 8.52 -8.11 -6.04
CA GLY A 197 7.45 -8.24 -5.04
C GLY A 197 7.10 -9.68 -4.74
#